data_AF-A0A1M5LXS1-F1
#
_entry.id   AF-A0A1M5LXS1-F1
#
_cell.length_a   1.000
_cell.length_b   1.000
_cell.length_c   1.000
_cell.angle_alpha   90.00
_cell.angle_beta   90.00
_cell.angle_gamma   90.00
#
_symmetry.space_group_name_H-M   'P 1'
#
loop_
_entity.id
_entity.type
_entity.pdbx_description
1 polymer ?
#
loop_
_entity_poly.entity_id
_entity_poly.type
_entity_poly.pdbx_seq_one_letter_code
_entity_poly.pdbx_strand_id
1 'polypeptide(L)'
;MKEIKELLDFLFKKEQEAIYLGEKKGEFDNYNKLAKEIKSYMKDVTVGFGLPILTSPKPDIFYEDEPANPVSRHLFKVSEYNNEKYSTVWTCYVSIPNPSATTKKITNCFLVAKIEDNLKVIAKMGVEPDTRKWKFYGGDEDESLRLHNLGKPVKVERYLEPTDEWSLEEYLKDK
;
A
#
# COMPACT_ATOMS: atom_id res chain seq x y z
N MET A 1 -15.66 5.83 -0.03
CA MET A 1 -14.93 4.62 -0.49
C MET A 1 -14.46 4.68 -1.94
N LYS A 2 -15.30 5.06 -2.93
CA LYS A 2 -14.90 5.13 -4.35
C LYS A 2 -13.59 5.90 -4.58
N GLU A 3 -13.47 7.11 -4.03
CA GLU A 3 -12.25 7.93 -4.13
C GLU A 3 -11.00 7.24 -3.54
N ILE A 4 -11.17 6.45 -2.48
CA ILE A 4 -10.07 5.68 -1.86
C ILE A 4 -9.61 4.57 -2.81
N LYS A 5 -10.55 3.85 -3.41
CA LYS A 5 -10.25 2.83 -4.41
C LYS A 5 -9.54 3.44 -5.62
N GLU A 6 -10.04 4.55 -6.14
CA GLU A 6 -9.46 5.23 -7.31
C GLU A 6 -8.03 5.73 -7.01
N LEU A 7 -7.80 6.29 -5.82
CA LEU A 7 -6.45 6.65 -5.38
C LEU A 7 -5.52 5.43 -5.35
N LEU A 8 -5.95 4.32 -4.75
CA LEU A 8 -5.12 3.13 -4.63
C LEU A 8 -4.84 2.48 -5.99
N ASP A 9 -5.85 2.35 -6.85
CA ASP A 9 -5.67 1.83 -8.21
C ASP A 9 -4.67 2.69 -9.01
N PHE A 10 -4.77 4.02 -8.87
CA PHE A 10 -3.80 4.95 -9.45
C PHE A 10 -2.38 4.70 -8.92
N LEU A 11 -2.21 4.63 -7.60
CA LEU A 11 -0.91 4.41 -6.97
C LEU A 11 -0.32 3.03 -7.31
N PHE A 12 -1.15 1.99 -7.42
CA PHE A 12 -0.70 0.63 -7.75
C PHE A 12 -0.19 0.54 -9.18
N LYS A 13 -0.88 1.21 -10.12
CA LYS A 13 -0.41 1.30 -11.51
C LYS A 13 0.94 2.03 -11.60
N LYS A 14 1.09 3.12 -10.85
CA LYS A 14 2.35 3.88 -10.78
C LYS A 14 3.48 3.08 -10.13
N GLU A 15 3.18 2.31 -9.08
CA GLU A 15 4.14 1.42 -8.45
C GLU A 15 4.61 0.32 -9.41
N GLN A 16 3.67 -0.32 -10.13
CA GLN A 16 3.96 -1.32 -11.14
C GLN A 16 4.90 -0.77 -12.22
N GLU A 17 4.60 0.43 -12.75
CA GLU A 17 5.44 1.12 -13.73
C GLU A 17 6.81 1.47 -13.17
N ALA A 18 6.89 1.96 -11.92
CA ALA A 18 8.15 2.27 -11.28
C ALA A 18 9.01 1.01 -11.08
N ILE A 19 8.44 -0.13 -10.66
CA ILE A 19 9.20 -1.37 -10.52
C ILE A 19 9.79 -1.79 -11.87
N TYR A 20 8.98 -1.78 -12.94
CA TYR A 20 9.45 -2.10 -14.29
C TYR A 20 10.60 -1.18 -14.74
N LEU A 21 10.45 0.14 -14.60
CA LEU A 21 11.50 1.10 -14.98
C LEU A 21 12.75 0.97 -14.11
N GLY A 22 12.60 0.58 -12.84
CA GLY A 22 13.73 0.31 -11.95
C GLY A 22 14.59 -0.88 -12.38
N GLU A 23 14.05 -1.79 -13.19
CA GLU A 23 14.74 -2.95 -13.75
C GLU A 23 15.36 -2.69 -15.13
N LYS A 24 14.96 -1.60 -15.80
CA LYS A 24 15.40 -1.29 -17.17
C LYS A 24 16.55 -0.28 -17.21
N LYS A 25 17.59 -0.58 -17.99
CA LYS A 25 18.74 0.32 -18.18
C LYS A 25 18.32 1.61 -18.88
N GLY A 26 18.82 2.75 -18.41
CA GLY A 26 18.54 4.07 -18.99
C GLY A 26 17.25 4.74 -18.49
N GLU A 27 16.46 4.07 -17.65
CA GLU A 27 15.17 4.60 -17.16
C GLU A 27 15.25 5.25 -15.77
N PHE A 28 16.45 5.53 -15.28
CA PHE A 28 16.71 6.06 -13.94
C PHE A 28 15.90 7.33 -13.62
N ASP A 29 15.85 8.30 -14.54
CA ASP A 29 15.14 9.56 -14.33
C ASP A 29 13.61 9.37 -14.29
N ASN A 30 13.10 8.48 -15.15
CA ASN A 30 11.67 8.17 -15.21
C ASN A 30 11.22 7.42 -13.94
N TYR A 31 12.01 6.46 -13.47
CA TYR A 31 11.82 5.82 -12.17
C TYR A 31 11.70 6.87 -11.05
N ASN A 32 12.67 7.78 -10.97
CA ASN A 32 12.73 8.78 -9.91
C ASN A 32 11.58 9.78 -9.97
N LYS A 33 11.09 10.11 -11.18
CA LYS A 33 9.89 10.93 -11.36
C LYS A 33 8.65 10.25 -10.76
N LEU A 34 8.45 8.96 -11.04
CA LEU A 34 7.33 8.19 -10.48
C LEU A 34 7.46 8.00 -8.97
N ALA A 35 8.67 7.70 -8.46
CA ALA A 35 8.89 7.55 -7.03
C ALA A 35 8.56 8.84 -6.26
N LYS A 36 8.93 10.01 -6.80
CA LYS A 36 8.57 11.33 -6.26
C LYS A 36 7.07 11.59 -6.32
N GLU A 37 6.42 11.28 -7.44
CA GLU A 37 4.97 11.41 -7.62
C GLU A 37 4.22 10.58 -6.59
N ILE A 38 4.55 9.28 -6.44
CA ILE A 38 3.95 8.39 -5.44
C ILE A 38 4.16 8.92 -4.03
N LYS A 39 5.39 9.34 -3.69
CA LYS A 39 5.71 9.89 -2.36
C LYS A 39 4.92 11.15 -2.04
N SER A 40 4.49 11.93 -3.03
CA SER A 40 3.64 13.10 -2.79
C SER A 40 2.27 12.74 -2.19
N TYR A 41 1.82 11.50 -2.31
CA TYR A 41 0.59 10.99 -1.69
C TYR A 41 0.81 10.37 -0.30
N MET A 42 2.04 10.39 0.21
CA MET A 42 2.37 9.90 1.55
C MET A 42 2.47 11.10 2.50
N LYS A 43 1.96 10.95 3.73
CA LYS A 43 2.16 11.96 4.78
C LYS A 43 3.63 12.04 5.20
N ASP A 44 4.30 10.90 5.21
CA ASP A 44 5.67 10.75 5.69
C ASP A 44 6.49 9.84 4.77
N VAL A 45 7.80 10.07 4.71
CA VAL A 45 8.73 9.35 3.82
C VAL A 45 8.91 7.87 4.17
N THR A 46 8.62 7.49 5.42
CA THR A 46 8.65 6.11 5.95
C THR A 46 7.40 5.31 5.55
N VAL A 47 6.37 5.97 5.02
CA VAL A 47 5.12 5.35 4.57
C VAL A 47 5.17 5.06 3.08
N GLY A 48 4.53 3.96 2.70
CA GLY A 48 4.09 3.75 1.32
C GLY A 48 4.66 2.50 0.67
N PHE A 49 5.02 2.68 -0.59
CA PHE A 49 5.14 1.60 -1.58
C PHE A 49 6.54 0.98 -1.66
N GLY A 50 7.47 1.39 -0.78
CA GLY A 50 8.84 0.83 -0.77
C GLY A 50 9.68 1.23 -1.98
N LEU A 51 9.33 2.35 -2.63
CA LEU A 51 10.06 2.91 -3.76
C LEU A 51 10.94 4.07 -3.28
N PRO A 52 12.24 3.85 -3.02
CA PRO A 52 13.15 4.94 -2.64
C PRO A 52 13.34 5.92 -3.81
N ILE A 53 13.68 7.17 -3.50
CA ILE A 53 14.23 8.08 -4.52
C ILE A 53 15.72 7.78 -4.59
N LEU A 54 16.21 7.37 -5.75
CA LEU A 54 17.59 6.98 -5.95
C LEU A 54 18.45 8.20 -6.27
N THR A 55 19.66 8.24 -5.71
CA THR A 55 20.64 9.31 -5.96
C THR A 55 21.58 9.02 -7.12
N SER A 56 21.69 7.75 -7.52
CA SER A 56 22.50 7.29 -8.64
C SER A 56 21.89 6.04 -9.28
N PRO A 57 22.14 5.79 -10.58
CA PRO A 57 21.80 4.51 -11.21
C PRO A 57 22.42 3.33 -10.46
N LYS A 58 21.77 2.16 -10.53
CA LYS A 58 22.36 0.92 -10.03
C LYS A 58 23.43 0.41 -11.01
N PRO A 59 24.39 -0.42 -10.56
CA PRO A 59 25.36 -1.04 -11.46
C PRO A 59 24.69 -1.84 -12.59
N ASP A 60 25.34 -1.87 -13.76
CA ASP A 60 24.78 -2.45 -14.99
C ASP A 60 24.31 -3.90 -14.83
N ILE A 61 24.99 -4.68 -13.98
CA ILE A 61 24.68 -6.09 -13.68
C ILE A 61 23.29 -6.33 -13.08
N PHE A 62 22.63 -5.27 -12.59
CA PHE A 62 21.30 -5.37 -11.99
C PHE A 62 20.17 -5.00 -12.97
N TYR A 63 20.50 -4.55 -14.19
CA TYR A 63 19.48 -4.27 -15.20
C TYR A 63 19.15 -5.52 -16.00
N GLU A 64 17.91 -5.59 -16.46
CA GLU A 64 17.42 -6.58 -17.39
C GLU A 64 17.17 -5.90 -18.75
N ASP A 65 17.51 -6.59 -19.84
CA ASP A 65 17.26 -6.09 -21.19
C ASP A 65 15.75 -6.06 -21.50
N GLU A 66 15.03 -7.08 -21.05
CA GLU A 66 13.58 -7.25 -21.19
C GLU A 66 12.94 -7.64 -19.85
N PRO A 67 12.78 -6.68 -18.91
CA PRO A 67 12.18 -6.98 -17.62
C PRO A 67 10.73 -7.42 -17.78
N ALA A 68 10.30 -8.37 -16.94
CA ALA A 68 8.91 -8.79 -16.90
C ALA A 68 8.03 -7.65 -16.39
N ASN A 69 6.83 -7.48 -16.95
CA ASN A 69 5.88 -6.51 -16.42
C ASN A 69 5.41 -6.97 -15.03
N PRO A 70 5.65 -6.23 -13.94
CA PRO A 70 5.27 -6.63 -12.60
C PRO A 70 3.75 -6.79 -12.49
N VAL A 71 3.25 -7.61 -11.57
CA VAL A 71 1.82 -7.68 -11.28
C VAL A 71 1.41 -6.51 -10.39
N SER A 72 0.28 -5.88 -10.67
CA SER A 72 -0.26 -4.82 -9.82
C SER A 72 -0.72 -5.37 -8.47
N ARG A 73 -0.66 -4.56 -7.41
CA ARG A 73 -1.19 -4.96 -6.09
C ARG A 73 -2.67 -5.30 -6.17
N HIS A 74 -3.07 -6.25 -5.34
CA HIS A 74 -4.47 -6.52 -5.08
C HIS A 74 -4.98 -5.61 -3.97
N LEU A 75 -6.16 -4.99 -4.19
CA LEU A 75 -6.97 -4.38 -3.14
C LEU A 75 -8.04 -5.39 -2.71
N PHE A 76 -8.01 -5.79 -1.43
CA PHE A 76 -8.95 -6.78 -0.90
C PHE A 76 -10.19 -6.12 -0.32
N LYS A 77 -10.00 -5.25 0.67
CA LYS A 77 -11.10 -4.52 1.32
C LYS A 77 -10.66 -3.13 1.79
N VAL A 78 -11.64 -2.24 1.93
CA VAL A 78 -11.50 -0.94 2.57
C VAL A 78 -12.53 -0.85 3.71
N SER A 79 -12.05 -0.49 4.89
CA SER A 79 -12.88 -0.26 6.08
C SER A 79 -12.74 1.19 6.53
N GLU A 80 -13.85 1.86 6.81
CA GLU A 80 -13.95 3.25 7.23
C GLU A 80 -14.18 3.34 8.75
N TYR A 81 -13.45 4.24 9.42
CA TYR A 81 -13.52 4.44 10.86
C TYR A 81 -13.62 5.93 11.19
N ASN A 82 -14.31 6.24 12.28
CA ASN A 82 -14.22 7.54 12.92
C ASN A 82 -12.90 7.62 13.69
N ASN A 83 -12.21 8.76 13.61
CA ASN A 83 -10.96 8.99 14.33
C ASN A 83 -10.90 10.43 14.83
N GLU A 84 -10.44 10.64 16.05
CA GLU A 84 -10.45 11.99 16.68
C GLU A 84 -9.52 12.98 15.98
N LYS A 85 -8.38 12.51 15.46
CA LYS A 85 -7.35 13.36 14.85
C LYS A 85 -7.64 13.69 13.38
N TYR A 86 -8.14 12.71 12.64
CA TYR A 86 -8.36 12.82 11.19
C TYR A 86 -9.82 12.95 10.77
N SER A 87 -10.76 12.93 11.73
CA SER A 87 -12.21 12.75 11.54
C SER A 87 -12.57 11.39 10.94
N THR A 88 -11.97 11.02 9.82
CA THR A 88 -12.17 9.74 9.13
C THR A 88 -10.84 9.13 8.72
N VAL A 89 -10.69 7.84 9.00
CA VAL A 89 -9.56 7.01 8.55
C VAL A 89 -10.10 5.82 7.77
N TRP A 90 -9.45 5.50 6.65
CA TRP A 90 -9.72 4.29 5.88
C TRP A 90 -8.56 3.33 5.98
N THR A 91 -8.81 2.11 6.42
CA THR A 91 -7.82 1.03 6.38
C THR A 91 -8.00 0.24 5.09
N CYS A 92 -6.94 0.10 4.32
CA CYS A 92 -6.95 -0.49 3.00
C CYS A 92 -6.06 -1.73 2.99
N TYR A 93 -6.67 -2.91 2.88
CA TYR A 93 -5.98 -4.20 2.99
C TYR A 93 -5.51 -4.63 1.60
N VAL A 94 -4.21 -4.84 1.45
CA VAL A 94 -3.56 -4.99 0.14
C VAL A 94 -2.50 -6.09 0.15
N SER A 95 -2.10 -6.54 -1.04
CA SER A 95 -1.03 -7.51 -1.22
C SER A 95 0.36 -6.86 -1.09
N ILE A 96 1.41 -7.67 -1.25
CA ILE A 96 2.78 -7.19 -1.48
C ILE A 96 2.87 -6.54 -2.88
N PRO A 97 3.89 -5.69 -3.14
CA PRO A 97 4.18 -5.26 -4.51
C PRO A 97 4.54 -6.48 -5.36
N ASN A 98 4.21 -6.43 -6.66
CA ASN A 98 4.44 -7.54 -7.59
C ASN A 98 4.01 -8.91 -7.02
N PRO A 99 2.74 -9.07 -6.61
CA PRO A 99 2.29 -10.30 -5.97
C PRO A 99 2.31 -11.48 -6.95
N SER A 100 2.37 -12.70 -6.40
CA SER A 100 2.13 -13.91 -7.19
C SER A 100 0.75 -13.83 -7.87
N ALA A 101 0.71 -14.21 -9.16
CA ALA A 101 -0.54 -14.30 -9.91
C ALA A 101 -1.49 -15.37 -9.36
N THR A 102 -0.97 -16.40 -8.68
CA THR A 102 -1.75 -17.54 -8.20
C THR A 102 -2.18 -17.41 -6.74
N THR A 103 -1.46 -16.62 -5.93
CA THR A 103 -1.73 -16.49 -4.49
C THR A 103 -2.19 -15.07 -4.16
N LYS A 104 -3.45 -14.95 -3.74
CA LYS A 104 -4.06 -13.68 -3.34
C LYS A 104 -4.04 -13.57 -1.82
N LYS A 105 -2.99 -12.94 -1.28
CA LYS A 105 -2.74 -12.83 0.16
C LYS A 105 -2.71 -11.38 0.63
N ILE A 106 -3.37 -11.10 1.76
CA ILE A 106 -3.26 -9.85 2.50
C ILE A 106 -1.91 -9.84 3.22
N THR A 107 -1.16 -8.76 3.05
CA THR A 107 0.18 -8.62 3.68
C THR A 107 0.47 -7.23 4.19
N ASN A 108 -0.18 -6.20 3.62
CA ASN A 108 -0.06 -4.83 4.07
C ASN A 108 -1.45 -4.24 4.33
N CYS A 109 -1.46 -3.23 5.18
CA CYS A 109 -2.59 -2.35 5.40
C CYS A 109 -2.12 -0.91 5.31
N PHE A 110 -2.72 -0.14 4.41
CA PHE A 110 -2.49 1.30 4.31
C PHE A 110 -3.60 2.04 5.05
N LEU A 111 -3.23 2.95 5.94
CA LEU A 111 -4.17 3.89 6.52
C LEU A 111 -4.17 5.14 5.66
N VAL A 112 -5.36 5.55 5.23
CA VAL A 112 -5.59 6.73 4.40
C VAL A 112 -6.45 7.71 5.17
N ALA A 113 -6.15 9.00 5.07
CA ALA A 113 -6.97 10.07 5.61
C ALA A 113 -6.90 11.32 4.71
N LYS A 114 -7.80 12.27 4.93
CA LYS A 114 -7.73 13.60 4.29
C LYS A 114 -6.82 14.52 5.11
N ILE A 115 -5.89 15.19 4.43
CA ILE A 115 -5.03 16.25 4.98
C ILE A 115 -5.12 17.41 4.00
N GLU A 116 -5.59 18.57 4.46
CA GLU A 116 -5.79 19.75 3.61
C GLU A 116 -6.59 19.39 2.34
N ASP A 117 -7.73 18.71 2.53
CA ASP A 117 -8.63 18.19 1.48
C ASP A 117 -8.03 17.16 0.50
N ASN A 118 -6.78 16.75 0.69
CA ASN A 118 -6.11 15.76 -0.14
C ASN A 118 -6.03 14.40 0.56
N LEU A 119 -6.36 13.32 -0.14
CA LEU A 119 -6.16 11.98 0.38
C LEU A 119 -4.67 11.64 0.43
N LYS A 120 -4.21 11.21 1.61
CA LYS A 120 -2.83 10.79 1.85
C LYS A 120 -2.81 9.44 2.55
N VAL A 121 -1.81 8.61 2.23
CA VAL A 121 -1.45 7.46 3.06
C VAL A 121 -0.70 7.99 4.28
N ILE A 122 -1.28 7.80 5.46
CA ILE A 122 -0.78 8.36 6.72
C ILE A 122 0.01 7.36 7.55
N ALA A 123 -0.24 6.06 7.37
CA ALA A 123 0.50 5.01 8.05
C ALA A 123 0.48 3.71 7.25
N LYS A 124 1.48 2.87 7.50
CA LYS A 124 1.58 1.53 6.93
C LYS A 124 1.71 0.51 8.05
N MET A 125 0.90 -0.53 7.95
CA MET A 125 1.06 -1.74 8.74
C MET A 125 1.30 -2.92 7.81
N GLY A 126 1.89 -3.99 8.33
CA GLY A 126 1.98 -5.23 7.62
C GLY A 126 2.00 -6.43 8.55
N VAL A 127 1.89 -7.60 7.94
CA VAL A 127 1.74 -8.85 8.67
C VAL A 127 3.12 -9.37 9.04
N GLU A 128 3.37 -9.58 10.33
CA GLU A 128 4.59 -10.24 10.79
C GLU A 128 4.56 -11.72 10.37
N PRO A 129 5.57 -12.23 9.64
CA PRO A 129 5.52 -13.56 9.04
C PRO A 129 5.30 -14.70 10.05
N ASP A 130 5.92 -14.59 11.23
CA ASP A 130 5.95 -15.66 12.22
C ASP A 130 4.68 -15.70 13.06
N THR A 131 4.18 -14.54 13.48
CA THR A 131 3.04 -14.46 14.40
C THR A 131 1.70 -14.21 13.71
N ARG A 132 1.72 -13.84 12.42
CA ARG A 132 0.56 -13.38 11.66
C ARG A 132 -0.20 -12.23 12.35
N LYS A 133 0.55 -11.34 13.01
CA LYS A 133 0.00 -10.15 13.67
C LYS A 133 0.29 -8.90 12.86
N TRP A 134 -0.61 -7.92 12.94
CA TRP A 134 -0.40 -6.61 12.37
C TRP A 134 0.69 -5.85 13.14
N LYS A 135 1.72 -5.43 12.42
CA LYS A 135 2.85 -4.64 12.92
C LYS A 135 2.88 -3.29 12.22
N PHE A 136 3.19 -2.24 12.96
CA PHE A 136 3.40 -0.91 12.41
C PHE A 136 4.76 -0.84 11.71
N TYR A 137 4.80 -0.27 10.51
CA TYR A 137 6.02 -0.16 9.69
C TYR A 137 6.40 1.27 9.34
N GLY A 138 5.58 2.28 9.65
CA GLY A 138 5.94 3.67 9.43
C GLY A 138 4.73 4.59 9.29
N GLY A 139 5.00 5.90 9.38
CA GLY A 139 4.02 6.97 9.28
C GLY A 139 3.70 7.64 10.59
N ASP A 140 2.45 8.08 10.72
CA ASP A 140 1.98 8.72 11.92
C ASP A 140 2.02 7.73 13.10
N GLU A 141 2.87 8.04 14.07
CA GLU A 141 3.16 7.16 15.20
C GLU A 141 2.04 7.12 16.25
N ASP A 142 1.03 7.98 16.13
CA ASP A 142 -0.14 8.01 17.02
C ASP A 142 -0.76 6.60 17.20
N GLU A 143 -0.78 6.13 18.44
CA GLU A 143 -1.22 4.78 18.77
C GLU A 143 -2.71 4.56 18.49
N SER A 144 -3.52 5.62 18.44
CA SER A 144 -4.93 5.52 18.05
C SER A 144 -5.12 5.01 16.61
N LEU A 145 -4.07 5.10 15.78
CA LEU A 145 -4.07 4.62 14.40
C LEU A 145 -3.67 3.14 14.27
N ARG A 146 -3.39 2.43 15.37
CA ARG A 146 -3.16 0.99 15.30
C ARG A 146 -4.48 0.27 15.05
N LEU A 147 -4.49 -0.75 14.19
CA LEU A 147 -5.73 -1.44 13.80
C LEU A 147 -6.59 -1.92 14.97
N HIS A 148 -5.98 -2.33 16.09
CA HIS A 148 -6.71 -2.77 17.28
C HIS A 148 -7.32 -1.61 18.10
N ASN A 149 -6.87 -0.37 17.87
CA ASN A 149 -7.33 0.84 18.56
C ASN A 149 -8.36 1.64 17.75
N LEU A 150 -8.57 1.34 16.46
CA LEU A 150 -9.54 2.04 15.61
C LEU A 150 -11.02 1.77 15.96
N GLY A 151 -11.29 0.78 16.82
CA GLY A 151 -12.65 0.39 17.19
C GLY A 151 -13.38 -0.35 16.07
N LYS A 152 -14.71 -0.16 16.00
CA LYS A 152 -15.55 -0.83 14.99
C LYS A 152 -15.65 0.03 13.71
N PRO A 153 -15.56 -0.59 12.52
CA PRO A 153 -15.73 0.17 11.29
C PRO A 153 -17.17 0.67 11.14
N VAL A 154 -17.31 1.88 10.59
CA VAL A 154 -18.58 2.49 10.20
C VAL A 154 -19.11 1.86 8.92
N LYS A 155 -18.20 1.55 7.98
CA LYS A 155 -18.54 0.97 6.68
C LYS A 155 -17.40 0.08 6.19
N VAL A 156 -17.73 -1.02 5.52
CA VAL A 156 -16.76 -1.93 4.90
C VAL A 156 -17.18 -2.20 3.46
N GLU A 157 -16.24 -2.06 2.52
CA GLU A 157 -16.39 -2.49 1.12
C GLU A 157 -15.32 -3.52 0.81
N ARG A 158 -15.72 -4.55 0.08
CA ARG A 158 -14.91 -5.71 -0.25
C ARG A 158 -14.84 -5.85 -1.77
N TYR A 159 -13.66 -6.10 -2.30
CA TYR A 159 -13.37 -6.05 -3.74
C TYR A 159 -12.81 -7.36 -4.28
N LEU A 160 -11.85 -7.94 -3.58
CA LEU A 160 -11.21 -9.19 -3.98
C LEU A 160 -11.13 -10.12 -2.78
N GLU A 161 -11.61 -11.35 -2.94
CA GLU A 161 -11.50 -12.38 -1.91
C GLU A 161 -10.08 -12.99 -1.91
N PRO A 162 -9.42 -13.07 -0.73
CA PRO A 162 -8.15 -13.78 -0.59
C PRO A 162 -8.27 -15.29 -0.76
N THR A 163 -7.17 -15.96 -1.09
CA THR A 163 -7.13 -17.41 -1.30
C THR A 163 -6.59 -18.19 -0.10
N ASP A 164 -5.83 -17.54 0.79
CA ASP A 164 -5.32 -18.18 2.01
C ASP A 164 -6.23 -17.94 3.22
N GLU A 165 -6.28 -18.92 4.11
CA GLU A 165 -7.17 -18.97 5.28
C GLU A 165 -7.05 -17.73 6.18
N TRP A 166 -5.83 -17.35 6.56
CA TRP A 166 -5.61 -16.20 7.45
C TRP A 166 -6.08 -14.89 6.81
N SER A 167 -5.77 -14.68 5.52
CA SER A 167 -6.25 -13.49 4.83
C SER A 167 -7.76 -13.51 4.66
N LEU A 168 -8.37 -14.67 4.44
CA LEU A 168 -9.83 -14.81 4.35
C LEU A 168 -10.50 -14.45 5.68
N GLU A 169 -9.94 -14.90 6.81
CA GLU A 169 -10.41 -14.50 8.15
C GLU A 169 -10.34 -12.98 8.32
N GLU A 170 -9.18 -12.36 8.05
CA GLU A 170 -9.04 -10.90 8.11
C GLU A 170 -10.02 -10.19 7.17
N TYR A 171 -10.25 -10.72 5.97
CA TYR A 171 -11.17 -10.16 4.99
C TYR A 171 -12.64 -10.21 5.46
N LEU A 172 -13.04 -11.30 6.11
CA LEU A 172 -14.39 -11.53 6.61
C LEU A 172 -14.66 -10.87 7.97
N LYS A 173 -13.63 -10.37 8.69
CA LYS A 173 -13.84 -9.54 9.90
C LYS A 173 -14.79 -8.38 9.61
N ASP A 174 -15.58 -8.05 10.63
CA ASP A 174 -16.56 -6.96 10.61
C ASP A 174 -17.64 -7.15 9.51
N LYS A 175 -18.03 -8.40 9.29
CA LYS A 175 -19.21 -8.75 8.50
C LYS A 175 -20.46 -8.81 9.37
#